data_AF-A0A6P6X352-F1
#
_entry.id   AF-A0A6P6X352-F1
#
_cell.length_a   1.000
_cell.length_b   1.000
_cell.length_c   1.000
_cell.angle_alpha   90.00
_cell.angle_beta   90.00
_cell.angle_gamma   90.00
#
_symmetry.space_group_name_H-M   'P 1'
#
loop_
_entity.id
_entity.type
_entity.pdbx_description
1 polymer ?
#
loop_
_entity_poly.entity_id
_entity_poly.type
_entity_poly.pdbx_seq_one_letter_code
_entity_poly.pdbx_strand_id
1 'polypeptide(L)'
;MAAEEDEGPRRIEPTKFDLIMVGIGLPESIIAAAAASAGKTVLQINPDAYYHSPFASLSPKDLISFLHLHSATTSDHDYTDFPGPRVLFCADPMVVLIVDVDVQNCMSFMSVDTSYCIYDECQEGKGGGFLWNSVPDSRNAIFRGGTLSLKKKNQLMRFFKLLQAHYHSNSKSSTKTSNEEEDENNSIKITPEHLETPFVEFLTRKIRLSPKLTS
;
A
#
# COMPACT_ATOMS: atom_id res chain seq x y z
N MET A 1 25.50 -49.93 -21.93
CA MET A 1 25.70 -48.50 -22.25
C MET A 1 24.53 -48.10 -23.13
N ALA A 2 23.40 -47.75 -22.50
CA ALA A 2 22.21 -47.31 -23.22
C ALA A 2 22.39 -45.82 -23.51
N ALA A 3 22.24 -45.43 -24.77
CA ALA A 3 22.26 -44.04 -25.18
C ALA A 3 21.03 -43.36 -24.57
N GLU A 4 21.25 -42.26 -23.82
CA GLU A 4 20.17 -41.34 -23.51
C GLU A 4 19.74 -40.71 -24.83
N GLU A 5 18.50 -40.97 -25.23
CA GLU A 5 17.86 -40.25 -26.33
C GLU A 5 17.66 -38.80 -25.87
N ASP A 6 18.26 -37.87 -26.61
CA ASP A 6 18.07 -36.42 -26.46
C ASP A 6 16.63 -36.09 -26.87
N GLU A 7 15.69 -36.31 -25.94
CA GLU A 7 14.31 -35.87 -26.01
C GLU A 7 14.33 -34.34 -26.15
N GLY A 8 14.14 -33.86 -27.39
CA GLY A 8 13.99 -32.44 -27.70
C GLY A 8 12.97 -31.73 -26.80
N PRO A 9 12.91 -30.39 -26.81
CA PRO A 9 12.11 -29.64 -25.85
C PRO A 9 10.67 -30.16 -25.79
N ARG A 10 10.25 -30.60 -24.60
CA ARG A 10 8.93 -31.21 -24.39
C ARG A 10 7.85 -30.24 -24.85
N ARG A 11 7.12 -30.64 -25.90
CA ARG A 11 6.02 -29.85 -26.45
C ARG A 11 4.84 -29.90 -25.49
N ILE A 12 4.35 -28.72 -25.09
CA ILE A 12 3.14 -28.59 -24.30
C ILE A 12 1.92 -28.64 -25.23
N GLU A 13 0.86 -29.30 -24.79
CA GLU A 13 -0.47 -29.22 -25.38
C GLU A 13 -1.44 -28.68 -24.31
N PRO A 14 -2.37 -27.76 -24.65
CA PRO A 14 -2.60 -27.19 -25.98
C PRO A 14 -1.49 -26.21 -26.42
N THR A 15 -1.42 -25.94 -27.73
CA THR A 15 -0.47 -24.98 -28.34
C THR A 15 -1.08 -23.61 -28.64
N LYS A 16 -2.37 -23.42 -28.35
CA LYS A 16 -3.11 -22.16 -28.53
C LYS A 16 -3.79 -21.77 -27.24
N PHE A 17 -3.62 -20.52 -26.86
CA PHE A 17 -4.22 -19.90 -25.68
C PHE A 17 -4.76 -18.53 -26.06
N ASP A 18 -5.83 -18.10 -25.40
CA ASP A 18 -6.39 -16.75 -25.55
C ASP A 18 -5.49 -15.69 -24.90
N LEU A 19 -4.75 -16.07 -23.85
CA LEU A 19 -3.81 -15.21 -23.12
C LEU A 19 -2.56 -16.00 -22.73
N ILE A 20 -1.38 -15.42 -22.99
CA ILE A 20 -0.09 -15.92 -22.49
C ILE A 20 0.49 -14.85 -21.58
N MET A 21 0.73 -15.20 -20.32
CA MET A 21 1.33 -14.34 -19.31
C MET A 21 2.74 -14.82 -19.00
N VAL A 22 3.71 -13.90 -18.99
CA VAL A 22 5.07 -14.17 -18.55
C VAL A 22 5.29 -13.46 -17.22
N GLY A 23 5.65 -14.23 -16.20
CA GLY A 23 5.71 -13.78 -14.82
C GLY A 23 4.57 -14.37 -13.99
N ILE A 24 4.88 -14.64 -12.72
CA ILE A 24 3.93 -15.17 -11.74
C ILE A 24 3.61 -14.16 -10.63
N GLY A 25 3.97 -12.88 -10.75
CA GLY A 25 3.67 -11.90 -9.72
C GLY A 25 2.18 -11.73 -9.39
N LEU A 26 1.89 -10.97 -8.34
CA LEU A 26 0.52 -10.73 -7.88
C LEU A 26 -0.35 -10.08 -8.99
N PRO A 27 0.09 -9.02 -9.69
CA PRO A 27 -0.69 -8.44 -10.79
C PRO A 27 -0.97 -9.45 -11.92
N GLU A 28 0.05 -10.21 -12.33
CA GLU A 28 -0.04 -11.20 -13.41
C GLU A 28 -1.04 -12.30 -13.06
N SER A 29 -1.00 -12.77 -11.81
CA SER A 29 -1.91 -13.80 -11.30
C SER A 29 -3.36 -13.32 -11.25
N ILE A 30 -3.60 -12.06 -10.86
CA ILE A 30 -4.96 -11.50 -10.87
C ILE A 30 -5.50 -11.37 -12.30
N ILE A 31 -4.68 -10.88 -13.24
CA ILE A 31 -5.08 -10.76 -14.65
C ILE A 31 -5.35 -12.14 -15.25
N ALA A 32 -4.49 -13.12 -14.99
CA ALA A 32 -4.66 -14.50 -15.45
C ALA A 32 -5.95 -15.12 -14.90
N ALA A 33 -6.22 -14.93 -13.61
CA ALA A 33 -7.44 -15.42 -12.98
C ALA A 33 -8.70 -14.71 -13.53
N ALA A 34 -8.65 -13.40 -13.76
CA ALA A 34 -9.76 -12.66 -14.35
C ALA A 34 -10.09 -13.14 -15.77
N ALA A 35 -9.06 -13.36 -16.59
CA ALA A 35 -9.22 -13.93 -17.93
C ALA A 35 -9.80 -15.36 -17.89
N ALA A 36 -9.29 -16.20 -16.98
CA ALA A 36 -9.80 -17.56 -16.79
C ALA A 36 -11.27 -17.57 -16.33
N SER A 37 -11.63 -16.69 -15.39
CA SER A 37 -13.01 -16.47 -14.92
C SER A 37 -13.94 -16.01 -16.06
N ALA A 38 -13.43 -15.20 -16.99
CA ALA A 38 -14.11 -14.82 -18.22
C ALA A 38 -14.17 -15.93 -19.29
N GLY A 39 -13.76 -17.16 -18.97
CA GLY A 39 -13.80 -18.33 -19.86
C GLY A 39 -12.67 -18.39 -20.89
N LYS A 40 -11.59 -17.63 -20.70
CA LYS A 40 -10.42 -17.64 -21.60
C LYS A 40 -9.42 -18.73 -21.21
N THR A 41 -8.77 -19.31 -22.21
CA THR A 41 -7.63 -20.20 -22.02
C THR A 41 -6.36 -19.39 -21.72
N VAL A 42 -5.74 -19.63 -20.57
CA VAL A 42 -4.58 -18.85 -20.10
C VAL A 42 -3.37 -19.76 -19.90
N LEU A 43 -2.22 -19.36 -20.44
CA LEU A 43 -0.92 -19.98 -20.15
C LEU A 43 -0.06 -18.98 -19.38
N GLN A 44 0.32 -19.32 -18.15
CA GLN A 44 1.21 -18.49 -17.35
C GLN A 44 2.57 -19.18 -17.20
N ILE A 45 3.64 -18.48 -17.54
CA ILE A 45 5.01 -19.00 -17.60
C ILE A 45 5.88 -18.15 -16.69
N ASN A 46 6.75 -18.78 -15.90
CA ASN A 46 7.80 -18.06 -15.18
C ASN A 46 9.18 -18.45 -15.72
N PRO A 47 9.97 -17.51 -16.26
CA PRO A 47 11.33 -17.82 -16.71
C PRO A 47 12.28 -18.07 -15.53
N ASP A 48 11.95 -17.53 -14.34
CA ASP A 48 12.76 -17.69 -13.15
C ASP A 48 12.42 -18.98 -12.39
N ALA A 49 13.46 -19.69 -11.93
CA ALA A 49 13.29 -20.86 -11.06
C ALA A 49 12.69 -20.48 -9.68
N TYR A 50 12.77 -19.20 -9.33
CA TYR A 50 12.26 -18.63 -8.10
C TYR A 50 11.36 -17.43 -8.42
N TYR A 51 10.49 -17.09 -7.49
CA TYR A 51 9.80 -15.81 -7.51
C TYR A 51 10.87 -14.72 -7.29
N HIS A 52 11.53 -14.22 -8.33
CA HIS A 52 12.39 -13.02 -8.25
C HIS A 52 11.57 -11.74 -8.46
N SER A 53 10.33 -11.77 -7.99
CA SER A 53 9.40 -10.64 -8.10
C SER A 53 9.51 -9.78 -6.84
N PRO A 54 9.27 -8.46 -6.93
CA PRO A 54 9.07 -7.60 -5.75
C PRO A 54 7.89 -8.03 -4.83
N PHE A 55 7.14 -9.05 -5.24
CA PHE A 55 6.03 -9.68 -4.50
C PHE A 55 6.37 -11.06 -3.93
N ALA A 56 7.62 -11.52 -4.09
CA ALA A 56 8.05 -12.81 -3.61
C ALA A 56 8.07 -12.90 -2.07
N SER A 57 7.77 -14.07 -1.55
CA SER A 57 8.12 -14.43 -0.17
C SER A 57 9.28 -15.41 -0.21
N LEU A 58 10.43 -15.01 0.33
CA LEU A 58 11.60 -15.88 0.42
C LEU A 58 11.56 -16.66 1.73
N SER A 59 11.86 -17.95 1.67
CA SER A 59 12.15 -18.70 2.90
C SER A 59 13.43 -18.15 3.53
N PRO A 60 13.66 -18.34 4.84
CA PRO A 60 14.91 -17.88 5.47
C PRO A 60 16.18 -18.39 4.78
N LYS A 61 16.14 -19.60 4.20
CA LYS A 61 17.27 -20.17 3.44
C LYS A 61 17.48 -19.44 2.13
N ASP A 62 16.41 -19.23 1.37
CA ASP A 62 16.47 -18.53 0.08
C ASP A 62 16.83 -17.06 0.26
N LEU A 63 16.40 -16.45 1.36
CA LEU A 63 16.79 -15.10 1.74
C LEU A 63 18.30 -14.99 1.96
N ILE A 64 18.92 -15.95 2.67
CA ILE A 64 20.37 -15.96 2.87
C ILE A 64 21.08 -16.10 1.52
N SER A 65 20.63 -17.03 0.66
CA SER A 65 21.16 -17.20 -0.69
C SER A 65 21.01 -15.94 -1.55
N PHE A 66 19.86 -15.28 -1.49
CA PHE A 66 19.57 -14.02 -2.17
C PHE A 66 20.52 -12.92 -1.70
N LEU A 67 20.67 -12.74 -0.38
CA LEU A 67 21.57 -11.72 0.18
C LEU A 67 23.03 -11.98 -0.22
N HIS A 68 23.49 -13.23 -0.22
CA HIS A 68 24.84 -13.57 -0.68
C HIS A 68 25.05 -13.25 -2.16
N LEU A 69 24.07 -13.59 -3.01
CA LEU A 69 24.13 -13.33 -4.45
C LEU A 69 24.23 -11.83 -4.75
N HIS A 70 23.50 -11.00 -4.02
CA HIS A 70 23.44 -9.55 -4.23
C HIS A 70 24.49 -8.77 -3.40
N SER A 71 25.17 -9.41 -2.45
CA SER A 71 26.30 -8.80 -1.71
C SER A 71 27.56 -8.65 -2.58
N ALA A 72 27.67 -9.41 -3.67
CA ALA A 72 28.83 -9.42 -4.56
C ALA A 72 28.77 -8.36 -5.68
N THR A 73 27.61 -7.73 -5.88
CA THR A 73 27.39 -6.69 -6.90
C THR A 73 27.45 -5.30 -6.26
N THR A 74 28.66 -4.80 -6.03
CA THR A 74 28.89 -3.40 -5.65
C THR A 74 28.94 -2.54 -6.92
N SER A 75 27.80 -2.38 -7.60
CA SER A 75 27.62 -1.29 -8.56
C SER A 75 26.83 -0.20 -7.82
N ASP A 76 27.35 1.02 -7.80
CA ASP A 76 26.87 2.15 -6.98
C ASP A 76 25.46 2.66 -7.38
N HIS A 77 24.76 1.94 -8.26
CA HIS A 77 23.51 2.36 -8.88
C HIS A 77 22.40 1.30 -8.98
N ASP A 78 22.59 0.08 -8.48
CA ASP A 78 21.51 -0.91 -8.49
C ASP A 78 20.67 -0.84 -7.21
N TYR A 79 19.55 -0.13 -7.30
CA TYR A 79 18.47 -0.21 -6.31
C TYR A 79 17.85 -1.61 -6.41
N THR A 80 18.36 -2.54 -5.62
CA THR A 80 17.79 -3.88 -5.52
C THR A 80 16.48 -3.79 -4.76
N ASP A 81 15.36 -3.85 -5.49
CA ASP A 81 14.02 -3.92 -4.91
C ASP A 81 13.89 -5.20 -4.08
N PHE A 82 14.13 -5.08 -2.78
CA PHE A 82 14.03 -6.20 -1.86
C PHE A 82 12.57 -6.65 -1.75
N PRO A 83 12.27 -7.95 -1.90
CA PRO A 83 10.93 -8.46 -1.63
C PRO A 83 10.59 -8.20 -0.16
N GLY A 84 9.61 -7.32 0.08
CA GLY A 84 9.25 -6.84 1.40
C GLY A 84 7.76 -7.04 1.70
N PRO A 85 7.40 -7.13 3.00
CA PRO A 85 5.99 -7.20 3.38
C PRO A 85 5.24 -5.96 2.89
N ARG A 86 4.05 -6.18 2.32
CA ARG A 86 3.13 -5.14 1.87
C ARG A 86 1.80 -5.32 2.57
N VAL A 87 1.11 -4.21 2.81
CA VAL A 87 -0.25 -4.20 3.37
C VAL A 87 -1.22 -3.74 2.30
N LEU A 88 -2.43 -4.31 2.30
CA LEU A 88 -3.52 -3.83 1.45
C LEU A 88 -4.44 -2.95 2.27
N PHE A 89 -4.84 -1.81 1.72
CA PHE A 89 -5.90 -1.01 2.32
C PHE A 89 -7.25 -1.68 2.04
N CYS A 90 -8.13 -1.74 3.04
CA CYS A 90 -9.45 -2.38 2.87
C CYS A 90 -10.31 -1.76 1.77
N ALA A 91 -10.07 -0.49 1.45
CA ALA A 91 -10.76 0.26 0.39
C ALA A 91 -9.91 0.37 -0.89
N ASP A 92 -8.88 -0.46 -1.05
CA ASP A 92 -8.05 -0.49 -2.24
C ASP A 92 -8.82 -1.17 -3.41
N PRO A 93 -8.79 -0.63 -4.63
CA PRO A 93 -9.35 -1.29 -5.81
C PRO A 93 -8.86 -2.72 -6.04
N MET A 94 -7.63 -3.04 -5.62
CA MET A 94 -7.09 -4.40 -5.68
C MET A 94 -7.89 -5.37 -4.80
N VAL A 95 -8.33 -4.95 -3.61
CA VAL A 95 -9.14 -5.80 -2.73
C VAL A 95 -10.50 -6.10 -3.37
N VAL A 96 -11.10 -5.09 -4.02
CA VAL A 96 -12.34 -5.27 -4.78
C VAL A 96 -12.13 -6.29 -5.91
N LEU A 97 -11.05 -6.14 -6.68
CA LEU A 97 -10.72 -7.04 -7.79
C LEU A 97 -10.46 -8.49 -7.32
N ILE A 98 -9.79 -8.67 -6.18
CA ILE A 98 -9.57 -9.99 -5.57
C ILE A 98 -10.89 -10.69 -5.22
N VAL A 99 -11.87 -9.93 -4.73
CA VAL A 99 -13.22 -10.45 -4.45
C VAL A 99 -13.97 -10.75 -5.74
N ASP A 100 -13.89 -9.87 -6.73
CA ASP A 100 -14.62 -10.01 -8.00
C ASP A 100 -14.14 -11.21 -8.83
N VAL A 101 -12.84 -11.53 -8.76
CA VAL A 101 -12.21 -12.63 -9.52
C VAL A 101 -12.34 -13.98 -8.81
N ASP A 102 -13.04 -14.04 -7.66
CA ASP A 102 -13.30 -15.26 -6.88
C ASP A 102 -12.01 -15.96 -6.38
N VAL A 103 -10.92 -15.21 -6.20
CA VAL A 103 -9.62 -15.75 -5.74
C VAL A 103 -9.45 -15.73 -4.22
N GLN A 104 -10.50 -15.46 -3.45
CA GLN A 104 -10.46 -15.45 -1.99
C GLN A 104 -10.14 -16.82 -1.37
N ASN A 105 -10.29 -17.91 -2.12
CA ASN A 105 -9.93 -19.24 -1.64
C ASN A 105 -8.42 -19.51 -1.71
N CYS A 106 -7.66 -18.67 -2.44
CA CYS A 106 -6.23 -18.83 -2.64
C CYS A 106 -5.39 -18.08 -1.59
N MET A 107 -6.00 -17.21 -0.78
CA MET A 107 -5.30 -16.40 0.22
C MET A 107 -6.19 -16.08 1.40
N SER A 108 -5.58 -15.83 2.56
CA SER A 108 -6.27 -15.33 3.75
C SER A 108 -5.68 -13.98 4.16
N PHE A 109 -6.55 -13.10 4.66
CA PHE A 109 -6.15 -11.78 5.15
C PHE A 109 -6.22 -11.73 6.66
N MET A 110 -5.27 -11.01 7.26
CA MET A 110 -5.29 -10.64 8.67
C MET A 110 -5.32 -9.12 8.77
N SER A 111 -6.04 -8.60 9.77
CA SER A 111 -6.02 -7.17 10.08
C SER A 111 -4.70 -6.79 10.71
N VAL A 112 -4.26 -5.54 10.46
CA VAL A 112 -3.21 -4.92 11.23
C VAL A 112 -3.83 -4.38 12.52
N ASP A 113 -3.33 -4.83 13.67
CA ASP A 113 -3.92 -4.49 14.98
C ASP A 113 -3.58 -3.08 15.45
N THR A 114 -2.35 -2.61 15.22
CA THR A 114 -1.90 -1.31 15.70
C THR A 114 -0.80 -0.75 14.80
N SER A 115 -0.87 0.56 14.56
CA SER A 115 0.19 1.32 13.90
C SER A 115 0.98 2.10 14.95
N TYR A 116 2.30 2.15 14.79
CA TYR A 116 3.21 2.90 15.65
C TYR A 116 4.02 3.89 14.81
N CYS A 117 4.18 5.11 15.32
CA CYS A 117 5.16 6.06 14.82
C CYS A 117 6.40 6.03 15.72
N ILE A 118 7.58 6.03 15.09
CA ILE A 118 8.88 6.09 15.76
C ILE A 118 9.49 7.46 15.44
N TYR A 119 9.92 8.18 16.47
CA TYR A 119 10.71 9.38 16.31
C TYR A 119 11.87 9.39 17.29
N ASP A 120 12.95 10.06 16.88
CA ASP A 120 14.14 10.25 17.70
C ASP A 120 13.94 11.49 18.59
N GLU A 121 13.90 11.30 19.90
CA GLU A 121 14.07 12.42 20.84
C GLU A 121 15.55 12.64 21.10
N CYS A 122 16.19 13.41 20.21
CA CYS A 122 17.42 14.10 20.56
C CYS A 122 17.08 15.26 21.52
N GLN A 123 17.00 14.99 22.82
CA GLN A 123 17.02 16.07 23.81
C GLN A 123 18.47 16.51 24.03
N GLU A 124 18.74 17.82 23.93
CA GLU A 124 20.07 18.39 24.22
C GLU A 124 20.55 17.92 25.60
N GLY A 125 21.60 17.08 25.62
CA GLY A 125 22.28 16.64 26.84
C GLY A 125 21.81 15.33 27.47
N LYS A 126 20.84 14.60 26.92
CA LYS A 126 20.52 13.21 27.33
C LYS A 126 20.54 12.31 26.09
N GLY A 127 21.23 11.17 26.18
CA GLY A 127 21.39 10.24 25.06
C GLY A 127 20.08 9.98 24.33
N GLY A 128 20.11 10.09 23.00
CA GLY A 128 18.93 9.95 22.14
C GLY A 128 18.28 8.58 22.29
N GLY A 129 16.96 8.56 22.35
CA GLY A 129 16.16 7.35 22.47
C GLY A 129 15.00 7.36 21.48
N PHE A 130 14.75 6.22 20.85
CA PHE A 130 13.59 6.04 19.98
C PHE A 130 12.31 5.91 20.81
N LEU A 131 11.35 6.81 20.58
CA LEU A 131 10.04 6.76 21.20
C LEU A 131 9.01 6.13 20.27
N TRP A 132 8.40 5.05 20.75
CA TRP A 132 7.32 4.35 20.08
C TRP A 132 5.99 4.91 20.54
N ASN A 133 5.20 5.47 19.61
CA ASN A 133 3.89 6.01 19.92
C ASN A 133 2.82 5.33 19.07
N SER A 134 1.83 4.75 19.75
CA SER A 134 0.66 4.19 19.08
C SER A 134 -0.11 5.32 18.38
N VAL A 135 -0.41 5.11 17.09
CA VAL A 135 -1.19 6.02 16.27
C VAL A 135 -2.67 5.76 16.54
N PRO A 136 -3.45 6.76 17.00
CA PRO A 136 -4.88 6.59 17.17
C PRO A 136 -5.57 6.27 15.84
N ASP A 137 -6.29 5.14 15.82
CA ASP A 137 -6.96 4.60 14.62
C ASP A 137 -8.40 5.12 14.43
N SER A 138 -8.95 5.78 15.45
CA SER A 138 -10.36 6.15 15.50
C SER A 138 -10.57 7.47 16.21
N ARG A 139 -11.69 8.14 15.90
CA ARG A 139 -12.13 9.35 16.62
C ARG A 139 -12.13 9.12 18.14
N ASN A 140 -12.62 7.96 18.56
CA ASN A 140 -12.70 7.60 19.97
C ASN A 140 -11.30 7.43 20.60
N ALA A 141 -10.38 6.74 19.92
CA ALA A 141 -8.99 6.60 20.36
C ALA A 141 -8.30 7.96 20.52
N ILE A 142 -8.54 8.90 19.59
CA ILE A 142 -8.02 10.28 19.69
C ILE A 142 -8.54 10.97 20.96
N PHE A 143 -9.83 10.83 21.28
CA PHE A 143 -10.41 11.47 22.46
C PHE A 143 -9.92 10.85 23.77
N ARG A 144 -9.80 9.53 23.85
CA ARG A 144 -9.31 8.84 25.07
C ARG A 144 -7.80 8.98 25.27
N GLY A 145 -7.01 9.09 24.21
CA GLY A 145 -5.55 9.14 24.29
C GLY A 145 -5.03 10.36 25.05
N GLY A 146 -4.11 10.17 26.00
CA GLY A 146 -3.44 11.25 26.74
C GLY A 146 -2.29 11.93 26.01
N THR A 147 -1.90 11.42 24.84
CA THR A 147 -0.72 11.86 24.07
C THR A 147 -0.86 13.24 23.43
N LEU A 148 -2.10 13.71 23.23
CA LEU A 148 -2.44 14.98 22.60
C LEU A 148 -3.24 15.88 23.55
N SER A 149 -2.93 17.17 23.57
CA SER A 149 -3.74 18.16 24.30
C SER A 149 -5.07 18.43 23.59
N LEU A 150 -6.06 18.94 24.33
CA LEU A 150 -7.39 19.25 23.78
C LEU A 150 -7.34 20.20 22.57
N LYS A 151 -6.44 21.19 22.60
CA LYS A 151 -6.22 22.11 21.47
C LYS A 151 -5.78 21.35 20.21
N LYS A 152 -4.84 20.40 20.34
CA LYS A 152 -4.35 19.57 19.22
C LYS A 152 -5.42 18.63 18.70
N LYS A 153 -6.21 18.01 19.60
CA LYS A 153 -7.35 17.17 19.22
C LYS A 153 -8.39 17.96 18.42
N ASN A 154 -8.73 19.17 18.86
CA ASN A 154 -9.67 20.03 18.15
C ASN A 154 -9.16 20.47 16.78
N GLN A 155 -7.86 20.78 16.64
CA GLN A 155 -7.23 21.06 15.35
C GLN A 155 -7.34 19.87 14.39
N LEU A 156 -7.01 18.66 14.86
CA LEU A 156 -7.09 17.44 14.07
C LEU A 156 -8.53 17.13 13.62
N MET A 157 -9.50 17.28 14.53
CA MET A 157 -10.91 17.07 14.20
C MET A 157 -11.42 18.07 13.15
N ARG A 158 -10.97 19.33 13.22
CA ARG A 158 -11.32 20.34 12.21
C ARG A 158 -10.71 20.03 10.86
N PHE A 159 -9.48 19.51 10.83
CA PHE A 159 -8.83 19.02 9.61
C PHE A 159 -9.57 17.83 8.99
N PHE A 160 -9.96 16.83 9.78
CA PHE A 160 -10.73 15.68 9.25
C PHE A 160 -12.11 16.08 8.71
N LYS A 161 -12.82 16.99 9.39
CA LYS A 161 -14.09 17.55 8.86
C LYS A 161 -13.88 18.24 7.52
N LEU A 162 -12.79 19.00 7.37
CA LEU A 162 -12.42 19.68 6.12
C LEU A 162 -12.12 18.69 4.99
N LEU A 163 -11.37 17.61 5.26
CA LEU A 163 -11.12 16.55 4.27
C LEU A 163 -12.40 15.83 3.85
N GLN A 164 -13.26 15.48 4.82
CA GLN A 164 -14.54 14.85 4.54
C GLN A 164 -15.42 15.76 3.68
N ALA A 165 -15.49 17.06 3.98
CA ALA A 165 -16.25 18.01 3.19
C ALA A 165 -15.72 18.13 1.75
N HIS A 166 -14.40 18.15 1.56
CA HIS A 166 -13.79 18.17 0.22
C HIS A 166 -14.10 16.90 -0.57
N TYR A 167 -13.97 15.71 0.05
CA TYR A 167 -14.28 14.44 -0.60
C TYR A 167 -15.74 14.35 -1.05
N HIS A 168 -16.68 14.74 -0.18
CA HIS A 168 -18.10 14.78 -0.54
C HIS A 168 -18.43 15.87 -1.57
N SER A 169 -17.74 17.00 -1.57
CA SER A 169 -17.93 18.04 -2.59
C SER A 169 -17.47 17.56 -3.97
N ASN A 170 -16.36 16.82 -4.03
CA ASN A 170 -15.86 16.24 -5.26
C ASN A 170 -16.78 15.09 -5.77
N SER A 171 -17.35 14.31 -4.85
CA SER A 171 -18.33 13.26 -5.16
C SER A 171 -19.69 13.82 -5.61
N LYS A 172 -20.19 14.91 -5.01
CA LYS A 172 -21.46 15.57 -5.37
C LYS A 172 -21.45 16.29 -6.72
N SER A 173 -20.28 16.47 -7.36
CA SER A 173 -20.15 16.91 -8.75
C SER A 173 -20.79 15.92 -9.74
N SER A 174 -20.90 14.62 -9.38
CA SER A 174 -21.50 13.59 -10.24
C SER A 174 -22.93 13.17 -9.85
N THR A 175 -23.49 13.64 -8.73
CA THR A 175 -24.89 13.36 -8.36
C THR A 175 -25.48 14.48 -7.50
N LYS A 176 -26.35 15.30 -8.10
CA LYS A 176 -27.21 16.27 -7.39
C LYS A 176 -28.13 15.51 -6.43
N THR A 177 -27.96 15.68 -5.13
CA THR A 177 -29.07 15.88 -4.20
C THR A 177 -28.57 16.69 -2.99
N SER A 178 -29.24 17.81 -2.78
CA SER A 178 -29.10 18.73 -1.67
C SER A 178 -29.53 18.09 -0.36
N ASN A 179 -28.74 18.28 0.69
CA ASN A 179 -29.13 18.73 2.03
C ASN A 179 -27.97 18.40 2.98
N GLU A 180 -27.49 19.42 3.70
CA GLU A 180 -27.11 19.40 5.12
C GLU A 180 -26.10 20.52 5.43
N GLU A 181 -26.63 21.49 6.15
CA GLU A 181 -26.05 22.27 7.27
C GLU A 181 -24.63 22.82 7.08
N GLU A 182 -24.58 24.06 6.60
CA GLU A 182 -23.39 24.91 6.67
C GLU A 182 -23.13 25.32 8.13
N ASP A 183 -22.21 24.62 8.80
CA ASP A 183 -21.55 25.11 10.01
C ASP A 183 -20.71 26.36 9.63
N GLU A 184 -21.30 27.55 9.75
CA GLU A 184 -20.76 28.85 9.36
C GLU A 184 -19.46 29.27 10.05
N ASN A 185 -18.95 28.53 11.04
CA ASN A 185 -17.77 28.97 11.78
C ASN A 185 -16.47 28.41 11.20
N ASN A 186 -16.01 29.12 10.16
CA ASN A 186 -14.63 29.24 9.68
C ASN A 186 -14.19 28.11 8.71
N SER A 187 -14.84 28.10 7.54
CA SER A 187 -14.70 27.11 6.46
C SER A 187 -13.50 27.41 5.56
N ILE A 188 -12.30 26.97 5.96
CA ILE A 188 -11.21 26.81 5.01
C ILE A 188 -11.67 25.74 4.01
N LYS A 189 -12.02 26.13 2.79
CA LYS A 189 -12.28 25.19 1.69
C LYS A 189 -10.96 24.80 1.04
N ILE A 190 -10.80 23.53 0.69
CA ILE A 190 -9.66 23.10 -0.13
C ILE A 190 -9.92 23.63 -1.55
N THR A 191 -8.97 24.37 -2.09
CA THR A 191 -9.00 24.94 -3.44
C THR A 191 -7.99 24.20 -4.32
N PRO A 192 -8.10 24.26 -5.65
CA PRO A 192 -7.15 23.62 -6.56
C PRO A 192 -5.70 24.07 -6.32
N GLU A 193 -5.48 25.36 -6.05
CA GLU A 193 -4.17 25.92 -5.70
C GLU A 193 -3.53 25.24 -4.48
N HIS A 194 -4.33 24.81 -3.51
CA HIS A 194 -3.83 24.09 -2.34
C HIS A 194 -3.32 22.67 -2.69
N LEU A 195 -3.87 22.05 -3.75
CA LEU A 195 -3.45 20.73 -4.22
C LEU A 195 -2.13 20.76 -4.99
N GLU A 196 -1.72 21.94 -5.48
CA GLU A 196 -0.45 22.15 -6.17
C GLU A 196 0.71 22.38 -5.20
N THR A 197 0.43 22.67 -3.93
CA THR A 197 1.46 22.85 -2.90
C THR A 197 1.86 21.53 -2.24
N PRO A 198 3.13 21.35 -1.82
CA PRO A 198 3.53 20.17 -1.06
C PRO A 198 2.63 19.97 0.17
N PHE A 199 2.21 18.72 0.42
CA PHE A 199 1.23 18.43 1.47
C PHE A 199 1.67 18.94 2.86
N VAL A 200 2.95 18.82 3.20
CA VAL A 200 3.51 19.34 4.45
C VAL A 200 3.38 20.87 4.56
N GLU A 201 3.54 21.59 3.45
CA GLU A 201 3.37 23.04 3.40
C GLU A 201 1.90 23.42 3.59
N PHE A 202 0.98 22.70 2.95
CA PHE A 202 -0.45 22.87 3.15
C PHE A 202 -0.86 22.69 4.63
N LEU A 203 -0.38 21.61 5.27
CA LEU A 203 -0.67 21.33 6.68
C LEU A 203 -0.14 22.42 7.64
N THR A 204 1.07 22.92 7.39
CA THR A 204 1.74 23.88 8.28
C THR A 204 1.32 25.32 8.03
N ARG A 205 1.22 25.76 6.77
CA ARG A 205 0.91 27.16 6.42
C ARG A 205 -0.58 27.47 6.42
N LYS A 206 -1.41 26.56 5.89
CA LYS A 206 -2.85 26.78 5.73
C LYS A 206 -3.65 26.23 6.89
N ILE A 207 -3.45 24.96 7.24
CA ILE A 207 -4.19 24.32 8.34
C ILE A 207 -3.59 24.69 9.71
N ARG A 208 -2.32 25.10 9.75
CA ARG A 208 -1.58 25.47 10.98
C ARG A 208 -1.58 24.36 12.02
N LEU A 209 -1.43 23.11 11.56
CA LEU A 209 -1.20 21.98 12.44
C LEU A 209 0.15 22.14 13.15
N SER A 210 0.21 21.72 14.41
CA SER A 210 1.47 21.77 15.16
C SER A 210 2.51 20.81 14.57
N PRO A 211 3.82 21.07 14.69
CA PRO A 211 4.88 20.17 14.17
C PRO A 211 4.73 18.71 14.63
N LYS A 212 4.29 18.49 15.87
CA LYS A 212 4.01 17.14 16.41
C LYS A 212 2.91 16.37 15.65
N LEU A 213 2.07 17.05 14.87
CA LEU A 213 0.99 16.44 14.06
C LEU A 213 1.35 16.36 12.56
N THR A 214 2.47 16.96 12.14
CA THR A 214 2.87 17.06 10.73
C THR A 214 4.23 16.44 10.44
N SER A 215 4.96 16.06 11.49
CA SER A 215 6.30 15.50 11.44
C SER A 215 6.27 13.97 11.54
#